data_AF-A0A2X1WAK5-F1
#
_entry.id   AF-A0A2X1WAK5-F1
#
_cell.length_a   1.000
_cell.length_b   1.000
_cell.length_c   1.000
_cell.angle_alpha   90.00
_cell.angle_beta   90.00
_cell.angle_gamma   90.00
#
_symmetry.space_group_name_H-M   'P 1'
#
loop_
_entity.id
_entity.type
_entity.pdbx_description
1 polymer ?
#
loop_
_entity_poly.entity_id
_entity_poly.type
_entity_poly.pdbx_seq_one_letter_code
_entity_poly.pdbx_strand_id
1 'polypeptide(L)'
;MKIRTSIVKASYCSAFIVLLLSGCDSAEKAEQANSGLPSSIEARDAFVADIVAKHIYKAGETLPENPNGYPPYIYGTADLNNNGEDEILILMQNQDYCGSGGCTGFVFDNKKQQVAKFTVMDRPILLGNEVHLGWHDIIAYSDGAMHSLRYSADGYPLNTSTAPIFDYETKQKEAVGLAMNSEYYKDNGTNLVPAYQQKIFDCQSCYLFSYDYQDGSDKISYLEVNVDSKKVTPIEAIK
;
A
#
# COMPACT_ATOMS: atom_id res chain seq x y z
N MET A 1 -24.40 60.67 9.31
CA MET A 1 -24.74 60.28 7.92
C MET A 1 -23.79 61.00 6.98
N LYS A 2 -22.91 60.23 6.32
CA LYS A 2 -21.99 60.53 5.20
C LYS A 2 -21.21 61.86 5.22
N ILE A 3 -19.91 61.75 5.54
CA ILE A 3 -18.88 62.70 5.13
C ILE A 3 -17.95 61.96 4.17
N ARG A 4 -17.87 62.42 2.92
CA ARG A 4 -16.84 62.08 1.94
C ARG A 4 -16.14 63.38 1.58
N THR A 5 -14.85 63.48 1.86
CA THR A 5 -13.96 64.34 1.09
C THR A 5 -12.53 63.82 1.18
N SER A 6 -11.98 63.46 0.03
CA SER A 6 -10.60 63.04 -0.17
C SER A 6 -9.67 64.25 -0.03
N ILE A 7 -8.54 64.08 0.65
CA ILE A 7 -7.40 65.01 0.57
C ILE A 7 -6.14 64.20 0.33
N VAL A 8 -5.53 64.46 -0.83
CA VAL A 8 -4.20 64.04 -1.23
C VAL A 8 -3.18 64.82 -0.41
N LYS A 9 -2.18 64.13 0.16
CA LYS A 9 -0.92 64.78 0.57
C LYS A 9 0.27 63.94 0.10
N ALA A 10 1.05 64.58 -0.75
CA ALA A 10 2.39 64.18 -1.15
C ALA A 10 3.30 64.10 0.09
N SER A 11 4.16 63.10 0.15
CA SER A 11 5.19 62.98 1.18
C SER A 11 6.57 62.89 0.54
N TYR A 12 7.50 63.56 1.21
CA TYR A 12 8.81 63.99 0.78
C TYR A 12 9.82 62.85 0.58
N CYS A 13 10.70 63.07 -0.39
CA CYS A 13 11.96 62.36 -0.55
C CYS A 13 12.92 62.81 0.54
N SER A 14 13.34 61.90 1.43
CA SER A 14 14.54 62.07 2.26
C SER A 14 15.36 60.80 2.17
N ALA A 15 16.50 60.91 1.51
CA ALA A 15 17.55 59.90 1.53
C ALA A 15 18.23 59.93 2.90
N PHE A 16 18.34 58.77 3.56
CA PHE A 16 19.36 58.53 4.57
C PHE A 16 20.00 57.16 4.34
N ILE A 17 21.32 57.21 4.31
CA ILE A 17 22.27 56.13 4.04
C ILE A 17 22.50 55.36 5.35
N VAL A 18 23.02 54.14 5.18
CA VAL A 18 23.89 53.37 6.10
C VAL A 18 23.16 52.36 7.01
N LEU A 19 23.32 51.05 6.75
CA LEU A 19 24.31 50.18 7.41
C LEU A 19 24.02 48.72 7.02
N LEU A 20 25.00 48.08 6.37
CA LEU A 20 25.06 46.62 6.23
C LEU A 20 25.33 46.04 7.63
N LEU A 21 24.30 45.47 8.25
CA LEU A 21 24.46 44.48 9.30
C LEU A 21 24.30 43.12 8.65
N SER A 22 25.40 42.38 8.66
CA SER A 22 25.47 40.93 8.44
C SER A 22 24.52 40.23 9.42
N GLY A 23 23.28 40.05 9.01
CA GLY A 23 22.33 39.13 9.61
C GLY A 23 22.59 37.74 9.07
N CYS A 24 23.08 36.86 9.94
CA CYS A 24 23.09 35.43 9.73
C CYS A 24 21.62 34.99 9.57
N ASP A 25 21.13 34.88 8.35
CA ASP A 25 19.90 34.15 8.09
C ASP A 25 20.25 32.66 8.25
N SER A 26 20.07 32.17 9.47
CA SER A 26 19.73 30.78 9.68
C SER A 26 18.50 30.53 8.82
N ALA A 27 18.72 29.97 7.63
CA ALA A 27 17.67 29.35 6.84
C ALA A 27 17.16 28.16 7.64
N GLU A 28 16.26 28.45 8.59
CA GLU A 28 15.33 27.50 9.15
C GLU A 28 14.46 27.07 7.98
N LYS A 29 14.93 26.02 7.31
CA LYS A 29 14.26 25.39 6.19
C LYS A 29 12.98 24.81 6.77
N ALA A 30 11.91 25.59 6.70
CA ALA A 30 10.56 25.15 7.02
C ALA A 30 10.32 23.81 6.34
N GLU A 31 10.20 22.77 7.15
CA GLU A 31 9.75 21.45 6.77
C GLU A 31 8.32 21.64 6.21
N GLN A 32 8.21 21.75 4.90
CA GLN A 32 6.93 21.60 4.24
C GLN A 32 6.48 20.17 4.49
N ALA A 33 5.56 20.02 5.45
CA ALA A 33 4.80 18.80 5.68
C ALA A 33 4.04 18.48 4.38
N ASN A 34 4.67 17.69 3.52
CA ASN A 34 3.99 17.07 2.40
C ASN A 34 3.00 16.08 3.03
N SER A 35 1.70 16.32 2.88
CA SER A 35 0.66 15.55 3.57
C SER A 35 0.43 14.17 2.94
N GLY A 36 1.33 13.62 2.14
CA GLY A 36 1.15 12.31 1.51
C GLY A 36 2.33 11.38 1.77
N LEU A 37 2.15 10.10 1.45
CA LEU A 37 3.27 9.17 1.38
C LEU A 37 4.35 9.69 0.41
N PRO A 38 5.63 9.41 0.66
CA PRO A 38 6.69 9.78 -0.28
C PRO A 38 6.44 9.21 -1.68
N SER A 39 6.75 9.96 -2.73
CA SER A 39 6.44 9.54 -4.11
C SER A 39 7.44 8.53 -4.68
N SER A 40 8.73 8.63 -4.35
CA SER A 40 9.75 7.66 -4.76
C SER A 40 9.70 6.37 -3.93
N ILE A 41 10.05 5.23 -4.52
CA ILE A 41 10.07 3.92 -3.85
C ILE A 41 11.06 3.94 -2.69
N GLU A 42 12.27 4.45 -2.90
CA GLU A 42 13.33 4.46 -1.89
C GLU A 42 12.93 5.27 -0.64
N ALA A 43 12.21 6.38 -0.85
CA ALA A 43 11.69 7.18 0.25
C ALA A 43 10.51 6.51 0.97
N ARG A 44 9.69 5.73 0.26
CA ARG A 44 8.64 4.90 0.88
C ARG A 44 9.23 3.77 1.68
N ASP A 45 10.24 3.09 1.17
CA ASP A 45 10.95 2.04 1.91
C ASP A 45 11.54 2.59 3.21
N ALA A 46 12.18 3.76 3.16
CA ALA A 46 12.69 4.42 4.36
C ALA A 46 11.57 4.84 5.33
N PHE A 47 10.43 5.31 4.81
CA PHE A 47 9.27 5.68 5.60
C PHE A 47 8.66 4.48 6.34
N VAL A 48 8.49 3.36 5.64
CA VAL A 48 7.97 2.11 6.22
C VAL A 48 8.97 1.51 7.20
N ALA A 49 10.27 1.50 6.88
CA ALA A 49 11.30 1.05 7.80
C ALA A 49 11.30 1.83 9.12
N ASP A 50 11.07 3.15 9.06
CA ASP A 50 10.92 3.98 10.25
C ASP A 50 9.68 3.61 11.09
N ILE A 51 8.55 3.31 10.43
CA ILE A 51 7.35 2.80 11.13
C ILE A 51 7.67 1.50 11.86
N VAL A 52 8.24 0.54 11.14
CA VAL A 52 8.53 -0.80 11.67
C VAL A 52 9.47 -0.70 12.87
N ALA A 53 10.54 0.09 12.76
CA ALA A 53 11.53 0.26 13.83
C ALA A 53 10.97 0.96 15.09
N LYS A 54 10.03 1.90 14.93
CA LYS A 54 9.50 2.70 16.05
C LYS A 54 8.23 2.14 16.68
N HIS A 55 7.36 1.52 15.89
CA HIS A 55 6.00 1.16 16.30
C HIS A 55 5.77 -0.35 16.40
N ILE A 56 6.54 -1.17 15.67
CA ILE A 56 6.34 -2.62 15.64
C ILE A 56 7.36 -3.32 16.54
N TYR A 57 8.65 -3.08 16.32
CA TYR A 57 9.71 -3.60 17.19
C TYR A 57 9.82 -2.77 18.48
N LYS A 58 10.20 -3.43 19.58
CA LYS A 58 10.40 -2.72 20.86
C LYS A 58 11.68 -1.90 20.80
N ALA A 59 11.73 -0.82 21.58
CA ALA A 59 12.94 -0.02 21.74
C ALA A 59 14.13 -0.90 22.19
N GLY A 60 15.17 -0.97 21.37
CA GLY A 60 16.36 -1.81 21.61
C GLY A 60 16.36 -3.14 20.87
N GLU A 61 15.25 -3.54 20.24
CA GLU A 61 15.25 -4.63 19.26
C GLU A 61 15.81 -4.11 17.94
N THR A 62 16.68 -4.91 17.31
CA THR A 62 17.17 -4.63 15.96
C THR A 62 16.34 -5.42 14.97
N LEU A 63 16.11 -4.84 13.79
CA LEU A 63 15.54 -5.59 12.68
C LEU A 63 16.44 -6.81 12.45
N PRO A 64 15.92 -8.05 12.54
CA PRO A 64 16.75 -9.22 12.25
C PRO A 64 17.29 -9.09 10.84
N GLU A 65 18.61 -9.17 10.69
CA GLU A 65 19.23 -9.31 9.38
C GLU A 65 18.74 -10.62 8.78
N ASN A 66 17.88 -10.52 7.76
CA ASN A 66 17.53 -11.67 6.94
C ASN A 66 18.81 -12.15 6.23
N PRO A 67 19.12 -13.46 6.20
CA PRO A 67 20.27 -13.99 5.47
C PRO A 67 20.38 -13.52 4.01
N ASN A 68 19.24 -13.18 3.42
CA ASN A 68 19.12 -12.70 2.04
C ASN A 68 19.11 -11.15 1.91
N GLY A 69 19.23 -10.42 3.01
CA GLY A 69 19.21 -8.95 3.04
C GLY A 69 17.83 -8.29 2.90
N TYR A 70 16.76 -9.06 2.75
CA TYR A 70 15.39 -8.51 2.63
C TYR A 70 14.79 -8.13 3.98
N PRO A 71 13.98 -7.07 4.07
CA PRO A 71 13.26 -6.74 5.29
C PRO A 71 12.39 -7.90 5.79
N PRO A 72 12.20 -8.07 7.12
CA PRO A 72 11.36 -9.13 7.69
C PRO A 72 9.86 -8.81 7.57
N TYR A 73 9.47 -8.07 6.54
CA TYR A 73 8.11 -7.62 6.27
C TYR A 73 7.96 -7.30 4.79
N ILE A 74 6.71 -7.27 4.33
CA ILE A 74 6.30 -6.71 3.04
C ILE A 74 5.23 -5.65 3.28
N TYR A 75 5.01 -4.74 2.33
CA TYR A 75 3.98 -3.72 2.48
C TYR A 75 3.27 -3.40 1.15
N GLY A 76 2.10 -2.77 1.26
CA GLY A 76 1.39 -2.13 0.15
C GLY A 76 0.66 -0.89 0.62
N THR A 77 0.23 -0.07 -0.33
CA THR A 77 -0.43 1.22 -0.05
C THR A 77 -1.72 1.35 -0.83
N ALA A 78 -2.72 1.98 -0.21
CA ALA A 78 -3.98 2.36 -0.85
C ALA A 78 -4.67 3.43 0.00
N ASP A 79 -5.40 4.34 -0.65
CA ASP A 79 -6.33 5.25 0.02
C ASP A 79 -7.53 4.44 0.53
N LEU A 80 -7.44 3.95 1.77
CA LEU A 80 -8.47 3.12 2.37
C LEU A 80 -9.66 3.98 2.80
N ASN A 81 -9.47 5.24 3.18
CA ASN A 81 -10.55 6.08 3.72
C ASN A 81 -11.09 7.16 2.76
N ASN A 82 -10.68 7.10 1.49
CA ASN A 82 -11.07 8.03 0.43
C ASN A 82 -10.75 9.50 0.73
N ASN A 83 -9.66 9.77 1.45
CA ASN A 83 -9.25 11.14 1.78
C ASN A 83 -8.21 11.71 0.78
N GLY A 84 -7.74 10.92 -0.19
CA GLY A 84 -6.72 11.27 -1.17
C GLY A 84 -5.28 11.01 -0.71
N GLU A 85 -5.08 10.44 0.47
CA GLU A 85 -3.79 10.09 1.07
C GLU A 85 -3.78 8.60 1.39
N ASP A 86 -2.81 7.86 0.83
CA ASP A 86 -2.72 6.41 1.02
C ASP A 86 -2.42 6.04 2.49
N GLU A 87 -3.13 5.03 2.99
CA GLU A 87 -2.71 4.20 4.12
C GLU A 87 -1.71 3.12 3.67
N ILE A 88 -0.93 2.60 4.63
CA ILE A 88 0.04 1.52 4.42
C ILE A 88 -0.39 0.31 5.21
N LEU A 89 -0.43 -0.86 4.56
CA LEU A 89 -0.46 -2.15 5.23
C LEU A 89 0.92 -2.77 5.23
N ILE A 90 1.40 -3.16 6.41
CA ILE A 90 2.67 -3.86 6.64
C ILE A 90 2.34 -5.27 7.14
N LEU A 91 2.76 -6.29 6.40
CA LEU A 91 2.63 -7.70 6.79
C LEU A 91 4.00 -8.23 7.21
N MET A 92 4.11 -8.65 8.46
CA MET A 92 5.35 -9.24 8.98
C MET A 92 5.61 -10.61 8.36
N GLN A 93 6.88 -11.01 8.26
CA GLN A 93 7.31 -12.26 7.60
C GLN A 93 8.25 -13.11 8.46
N ASN A 94 8.57 -12.67 9.69
CA ASN A 94 9.43 -13.41 10.62
C ASN A 94 8.61 -14.23 11.64
N GLN A 95 9.25 -15.25 12.20
CA GLN A 95 8.60 -16.24 13.06
C GLN A 95 7.96 -15.64 14.33
N ASP A 96 8.49 -14.54 14.86
CA ASP A 96 7.92 -13.89 16.06
C ASP A 96 6.53 -13.29 15.82
N TYR A 97 6.18 -13.04 14.56
CA TYR A 97 4.90 -12.43 14.16
C TYR A 97 4.04 -13.36 13.31
N CYS A 98 4.52 -14.58 13.03
CA CYS A 98 3.85 -15.54 12.15
C CYS A 98 3.54 -16.85 12.90
N GLY A 99 2.32 -17.35 12.69
CA GLY A 99 1.86 -18.67 13.14
C GLY A 99 1.29 -19.49 11.99
N SER A 100 0.62 -20.59 12.29
CA SER A 100 0.06 -21.49 11.28
C SER A 100 -1.08 -20.90 10.46
N GLY A 101 -1.81 -19.92 11.01
CA GLY A 101 -2.94 -19.28 10.34
C GLY A 101 -2.56 -18.09 9.45
N GLY A 102 -1.31 -17.63 9.52
CA GLY A 102 -0.83 -16.40 8.87
C GLY A 102 0.07 -15.57 9.79
N CYS A 103 0.32 -14.33 9.40
CA CYS A 103 1.18 -13.38 10.10
C CYS A 103 0.42 -12.18 10.66
N THR A 104 1.07 -11.44 11.56
CA THR A 104 0.55 -10.17 12.08
C THR A 104 0.65 -9.10 10.99
N GLY A 105 -0.46 -8.43 10.72
CA GLY A 105 -0.54 -7.28 9.80
C GLY A 105 -0.81 -5.99 10.55
N PHE A 106 -0.33 -4.87 10.05
CA PHE A 106 -0.56 -3.55 10.63
C PHE A 106 -0.99 -2.57 9.55
N VAL A 107 -1.93 -1.69 9.88
CA VAL A 107 -2.32 -0.57 9.01
C VAL A 107 -1.93 0.73 9.69
N PHE A 108 -1.24 1.59 8.96
CA PHE A 108 -0.85 2.93 9.40
C PHE A 108 -1.35 3.97 8.41
N ASP A 109 -1.73 5.14 8.92
CA ASP A 109 -1.94 6.31 8.06
C ASP A 109 -0.60 6.92 7.60
N ASN A 110 -0.70 7.89 6.69
CA ASN A 110 0.42 8.70 6.21
C ASN A 110 1.13 9.52 7.31
N LYS A 111 0.55 9.64 8.51
CA LYS A 111 1.12 10.29 9.70
C LYS A 111 1.69 9.29 10.69
N LYS A 112 1.86 8.02 10.28
CA LYS A 112 2.39 6.90 11.07
C LYS A 112 1.55 6.58 12.31
N GLN A 113 0.27 6.96 12.32
CA GLN A 113 -0.67 6.55 13.36
C GLN A 113 -1.23 5.18 13.00
N GLN A 114 -1.22 4.26 13.98
CA GLN A 114 -1.75 2.92 13.77
C GLN A 114 -3.28 2.97 13.65
N VAL A 115 -3.80 2.54 12.51
CA VAL A 115 -5.23 2.39 12.22
C VAL A 115 -5.73 1.04 12.70
N ALA A 116 -4.99 -0.04 12.41
CA ALA A 116 -5.37 -1.40 12.77
C ALA A 116 -4.16 -2.30 13.02
N LYS A 117 -4.37 -3.36 13.81
CA LYS A 117 -3.41 -4.46 14.01
C LYS A 117 -4.14 -5.79 13.89
N PHE A 118 -3.88 -6.52 12.82
CA PHE A 118 -4.44 -7.83 12.55
C PHE A 118 -3.61 -8.92 13.21
N THR A 119 -4.26 -9.84 13.91
CA THR A 119 -3.58 -10.94 14.62
C THR A 119 -3.10 -12.05 13.70
N VAL A 120 -3.84 -12.28 12.61
CA VAL A 120 -3.59 -13.35 11.65
C VAL A 120 -4.10 -12.92 10.29
N MET A 121 -3.22 -12.87 9.30
CA MET A 121 -3.50 -12.44 7.94
C MET A 121 -2.40 -12.99 7.02
N ASP A 122 -2.74 -13.33 5.79
CA ASP A 122 -1.77 -13.71 4.76
C ASP A 122 -2.23 -13.21 3.38
N ARG A 123 -1.36 -13.40 2.39
CA ARG A 123 -1.65 -13.07 0.99
C ARG A 123 -2.59 -14.10 0.35
N PRO A 124 -3.42 -13.67 -0.63
CA PRO A 124 -3.52 -12.31 -1.15
C PRO A 124 -4.21 -11.35 -0.17
N ILE A 125 -3.86 -10.06 -0.27
CA ILE A 125 -4.51 -8.96 0.47
C ILE A 125 -4.96 -7.95 -0.58
N LEU A 126 -6.26 -7.77 -0.72
CA LEU A 126 -6.91 -7.05 -1.81
C LEU A 126 -7.70 -5.86 -1.28
N LEU A 127 -7.82 -4.82 -2.10
CA LEU A 127 -8.68 -3.68 -1.86
C LEU A 127 -10.12 -4.06 -2.22
N GLY A 128 -11.01 -3.99 -1.24
CA GLY A 128 -12.43 -4.24 -1.42
C GLY A 128 -13.12 -3.09 -2.16
N ASN A 129 -14.07 -3.44 -3.02
CA ASN A 129 -14.88 -2.46 -3.74
C ASN A 129 -15.91 -1.78 -2.84
N GLU A 130 -16.34 -2.47 -1.78
CA GLU A 130 -17.32 -1.95 -0.83
C GLU A 130 -16.68 -0.96 0.13
N VAL A 131 -17.41 0.12 0.42
CA VAL A 131 -16.98 1.19 1.34
C VAL A 131 -17.97 1.31 2.48
N HIS A 132 -17.47 1.21 3.70
CA HIS A 132 -18.25 1.32 4.93
C HIS A 132 -17.69 2.42 5.84
N LEU A 133 -18.54 3.37 6.20
CA LEU A 133 -18.17 4.53 7.03
C LEU A 133 -16.97 5.32 6.47
N GLY A 134 -16.86 5.40 5.14
CA GLY A 134 -15.78 6.08 4.43
C GLY A 134 -14.57 5.19 4.12
N TRP A 135 -14.47 4.01 4.73
CA TRP A 135 -13.35 3.10 4.56
C TRP A 135 -13.67 1.95 3.60
N HIS A 136 -12.78 1.67 2.66
CA HIS A 136 -12.77 0.46 1.86
C HIS A 136 -12.64 -0.77 2.75
N ASP A 137 -13.39 -1.81 2.43
CA ASP A 137 -13.18 -3.11 3.05
C ASP A 137 -11.82 -3.68 2.62
N ILE A 138 -11.20 -4.49 3.49
CA ILE A 138 -9.99 -5.23 3.15
C ILE A 138 -10.40 -6.68 2.91
N ILE A 139 -9.89 -7.32 1.86
CA ILE A 139 -10.13 -8.74 1.61
C ILE A 139 -8.80 -9.47 1.76
N ALA A 140 -8.68 -10.40 2.70
CA ALA A 140 -7.40 -11.05 2.98
C ALA A 140 -7.55 -12.53 3.29
N TYR A 141 -6.49 -13.29 3.01
CA TYR A 141 -6.44 -14.70 3.37
C TYR A 141 -6.19 -14.86 4.87
N SER A 142 -6.85 -15.85 5.47
CA SER A 142 -6.52 -16.35 6.79
C SER A 142 -7.11 -17.74 6.96
N ASP A 143 -6.38 -18.64 7.60
CA ASP A 143 -6.91 -19.95 8.06
C ASP A 143 -7.72 -20.74 7.00
N GLY A 144 -7.22 -20.80 5.76
CA GLY A 144 -7.83 -21.61 4.70
C GLY A 144 -8.85 -20.91 3.82
N ALA A 145 -9.21 -19.66 4.10
CA ALA A 145 -10.20 -18.92 3.32
C ALA A 145 -9.83 -17.44 3.13
N MET A 146 -10.45 -16.81 2.14
CA MET A 146 -10.46 -15.36 2.01
C MET A 146 -11.60 -14.79 2.85
N HIS A 147 -11.32 -13.72 3.58
CA HIS A 147 -12.29 -13.04 4.44
C HIS A 147 -12.44 -11.59 4.03
N SER A 148 -13.65 -11.05 4.18
CA SER A 148 -13.96 -9.63 3.98
C SER A 148 -13.98 -8.90 5.33
N LEU A 149 -12.94 -8.11 5.57
CA LEU A 149 -12.79 -7.28 6.75
C LEU A 149 -13.53 -5.97 6.52
N ARG A 150 -14.81 -5.98 6.87
CA ARG A 150 -15.66 -4.79 6.77
C ARG A 150 -15.32 -3.75 7.83
N TYR A 151 -15.19 -2.49 7.43
CA TYR A 151 -15.00 -1.41 8.40
C TYR A 151 -16.29 -1.09 9.17
N SER A 152 -16.17 -0.79 10.46
CA SER A 152 -17.28 -0.53 11.38
C SER A 152 -16.99 0.64 12.32
N ALA A 153 -17.92 0.95 13.22
CA ALA A 153 -17.71 1.98 14.25
C ALA A 153 -16.53 1.64 15.19
N ASP A 154 -16.21 0.36 15.33
CA ASP A 154 -15.08 -0.14 16.14
C ASP A 154 -13.81 -0.35 15.30
N GLY A 155 -13.81 0.04 14.01
CA GLY A 155 -12.75 -0.22 13.04
C GLY A 155 -12.89 -1.55 12.31
N TYR A 156 -11.78 -2.06 11.75
CA TYR A 156 -11.72 -3.37 11.11
C TYR A 156 -11.73 -4.51 12.14
N PRO A 157 -12.29 -5.70 11.81
CA PRO A 157 -12.14 -6.89 12.65
C PRO A 157 -10.67 -7.30 12.75
N LEU A 158 -10.11 -7.23 13.96
CA LEU A 158 -8.67 -7.46 14.19
C LEU A 158 -8.23 -8.92 14.04
N ASN A 159 -9.16 -9.88 14.13
CA ASN A 159 -8.89 -11.27 13.80
C ASN A 159 -9.55 -11.63 12.45
N THR A 160 -8.74 -11.68 11.39
CA THR A 160 -9.21 -11.91 10.02
C THR A 160 -10.04 -13.17 9.88
N SER A 161 -9.69 -14.28 10.55
CA SER A 161 -10.41 -15.56 10.41
C SER A 161 -11.83 -15.54 11.01
N THR A 162 -12.16 -14.50 11.78
CA THR A 162 -13.52 -14.32 12.34
C THR A 162 -14.43 -13.48 11.45
N ALA A 163 -13.89 -12.84 10.43
CA ALA A 163 -14.66 -12.04 9.49
C ALA A 163 -15.41 -12.93 8.47
N PRO A 164 -16.48 -12.44 7.82
CA PRO A 164 -17.22 -13.22 6.82
C PRO A 164 -16.34 -13.72 5.67
N ILE A 165 -16.62 -14.93 5.19
CA ILE A 165 -15.92 -15.52 4.03
C ILE A 165 -16.27 -14.74 2.75
N PHE A 166 -15.25 -14.46 1.94
CA PHE A 166 -15.34 -13.90 0.60
C PHE A 166 -15.16 -15.00 -0.45
N ASP A 167 -16.06 -15.08 -1.44
CA ASP A 167 -16.02 -16.09 -2.50
C ASP A 167 -14.91 -15.81 -3.54
N TYR A 168 -13.67 -16.05 -3.13
CA TYR A 168 -12.50 -15.85 -3.96
C TYR A 168 -12.25 -17.01 -4.94
N GLU A 169 -12.52 -18.24 -4.51
CA GLU A 169 -12.21 -19.44 -5.32
C GLU A 169 -12.99 -19.49 -6.63
N THR A 170 -14.28 -19.14 -6.60
CA THR A 170 -15.12 -19.13 -7.80
C THR A 170 -14.57 -18.16 -8.84
N LYS A 171 -14.21 -16.96 -8.39
CA LYS A 171 -13.62 -15.91 -9.23
C LYS A 171 -12.22 -16.26 -9.71
N GLN A 172 -11.41 -16.91 -8.88
CA GLN A 172 -10.09 -17.39 -9.28
C GLN A 172 -10.19 -18.47 -10.37
N LYS A 173 -11.16 -19.39 -10.28
CA LYS A 173 -11.39 -20.40 -11.33
C LYS A 173 -11.80 -19.76 -12.66
N GLU A 174 -12.62 -18.71 -12.61
CA GLU A 174 -12.94 -17.90 -13.79
C GLU A 174 -11.67 -17.24 -14.37
N ALA A 175 -10.83 -16.65 -13.52
CA ALA A 175 -9.57 -16.04 -13.93
C ALA A 175 -8.59 -17.04 -14.56
N VAL A 176 -8.51 -18.26 -14.03
CA VAL A 176 -7.74 -19.37 -14.63
C VAL A 176 -8.26 -19.69 -16.03
N GLY A 177 -9.59 -19.77 -16.21
CA GLY A 177 -10.19 -20.00 -17.52
C GLY A 177 -9.86 -18.88 -18.53
N LEU A 178 -9.87 -17.62 -18.10
CA LEU A 178 -9.48 -16.49 -18.93
C LEU A 178 -7.99 -16.54 -19.30
N ALA A 179 -7.11 -16.82 -18.33
CA ALA A 179 -5.67 -16.95 -18.55
C ALA A 179 -5.35 -18.07 -19.55
N MET A 180 -5.91 -19.27 -19.34
CA MET A 180 -5.64 -20.44 -20.18
C MET A 180 -6.11 -20.26 -21.63
N ASN A 181 -7.20 -19.51 -21.84
CA ASN A 181 -7.72 -19.22 -23.17
C ASN A 181 -7.10 -17.99 -23.84
N SER A 182 -6.23 -17.28 -23.14
CA SER A 182 -5.57 -16.09 -23.68
C SER A 182 -4.56 -16.46 -24.77
N GLU A 183 -4.32 -15.53 -25.70
CA GLU A 183 -3.28 -15.71 -26.73
C GLU A 183 -1.87 -15.87 -26.16
N TYR A 184 -1.64 -15.44 -24.92
CA TYR A 184 -0.35 -15.50 -24.25
C TYR A 184 -0.03 -16.90 -23.70
N TYR A 185 -1.05 -17.66 -23.31
CA TYR A 185 -0.87 -18.98 -22.70
C TYR A 185 -1.22 -20.13 -23.64
N LYS A 186 -2.29 -19.99 -24.44
CA LYS A 186 -2.95 -21.12 -25.11
C LYS A 186 -2.04 -21.95 -26.04
N ASP A 187 -1.01 -21.34 -26.63
CA ASP A 187 -0.22 -21.96 -27.69
C ASP A 187 1.00 -22.74 -27.14
N ASN A 188 1.65 -22.25 -26.09
CA ASN A 188 2.90 -22.82 -25.57
C ASN A 188 3.08 -22.67 -24.04
N GLY A 189 2.09 -22.18 -23.32
CA GLY A 189 2.14 -21.98 -21.88
C GLY A 189 1.92 -23.28 -21.11
N THR A 190 2.67 -23.46 -20.02
CA THR A 190 2.57 -24.58 -19.10
C THR A 190 2.65 -24.09 -17.65
N ASN A 191 2.28 -24.95 -16.69
CA ASN A 191 2.43 -24.67 -15.26
C ASN A 191 1.81 -23.35 -14.77
N LEU A 192 0.59 -23.02 -15.25
CA LEU A 192 -0.14 -21.85 -14.75
C LEU A 192 -0.45 -21.99 -13.26
N VAL A 193 0.13 -21.13 -12.43
CA VAL A 193 -0.09 -21.12 -10.97
C VAL A 193 -0.30 -19.69 -10.48
N PRO A 194 -1.07 -19.48 -9.38
CA PRO A 194 -1.15 -18.17 -8.74
C PRO A 194 0.24 -17.67 -8.32
N ALA A 195 0.53 -16.39 -8.58
CA ALA A 195 1.82 -15.80 -8.30
C ALA A 195 1.84 -15.11 -6.92
N TYR A 196 2.82 -15.43 -6.09
CA TYR A 196 3.00 -14.79 -4.77
C TYR A 196 3.35 -13.30 -4.86
N GLN A 197 3.78 -12.84 -6.02
CA GLN A 197 4.16 -11.45 -6.30
C GLN A 197 2.96 -10.51 -6.45
N GLN A 198 1.73 -10.99 -6.30
CA GLN A 198 0.57 -10.11 -6.32
C GLN A 198 0.71 -9.04 -5.23
N LYS A 199 0.56 -7.78 -5.64
CA LYS A 199 0.72 -6.63 -4.75
C LYS A 199 -0.33 -6.65 -3.64
N ILE A 200 0.05 -6.16 -2.47
CA ILE A 200 -0.92 -5.85 -1.41
C ILE A 200 -1.79 -4.68 -1.90
N PHE A 201 -3.10 -4.78 -1.64
CA PHE A 201 -4.14 -3.88 -2.15
C PHE A 201 -4.25 -3.86 -3.68
N ASP A 202 -4.07 -5.02 -4.30
CA ASP A 202 -4.56 -5.22 -5.66
C ASP A 202 -6.10 -5.21 -5.72
N CYS A 203 -6.68 -5.03 -6.90
CA CYS A 203 -8.13 -5.00 -7.04
C CYS A 203 -8.73 -6.37 -6.68
N GLN A 204 -9.89 -6.40 -6.02
CA GLN A 204 -10.53 -7.67 -5.60
C GLN A 204 -10.88 -8.64 -6.76
N SER A 205 -10.91 -8.12 -7.99
CA SER A 205 -11.18 -8.87 -9.22
C SER A 205 -9.93 -9.11 -10.07
N CYS A 206 -8.75 -8.77 -9.54
CA CYS A 206 -7.45 -8.89 -10.20
C CYS A 206 -6.73 -10.14 -9.68
N TYR A 207 -6.15 -10.90 -10.60
CA TYR A 207 -5.44 -12.13 -10.31
C TYR A 207 -4.11 -12.11 -11.05
N LEU A 208 -3.04 -12.47 -10.34
CA LEU A 208 -1.73 -12.63 -10.94
C LEU A 208 -1.40 -14.11 -11.03
N PHE A 209 -1.05 -14.57 -12.22
CA PHE A 209 -0.55 -15.91 -12.47
C PHE A 209 0.87 -15.87 -13.00
N SER A 210 1.67 -16.87 -12.65
CA SER A 210 2.91 -17.20 -13.33
C SER A 210 2.73 -18.44 -14.19
N TYR A 211 3.49 -18.55 -15.27
CA TYR A 211 3.53 -19.71 -16.14
C TYR A 211 4.89 -19.86 -16.81
N ASP A 212 5.18 -21.08 -17.25
CA ASP A 212 6.38 -21.44 -18.00
C ASP A 212 6.05 -21.59 -19.48
N TYR A 213 7.08 -21.64 -20.32
CA TYR A 213 6.95 -22.01 -21.72
C TYR A 213 7.39 -23.44 -21.98
N GLN A 214 6.70 -24.11 -22.90
CA GLN A 214 7.03 -25.48 -23.32
C GLN A 214 8.41 -25.59 -23.98
N ASP A 215 8.98 -24.49 -24.46
CA ASP A 215 10.32 -24.45 -25.07
C ASP A 215 11.46 -24.75 -24.08
N GLY A 216 11.15 -24.88 -22.79
CA GLY A 216 12.12 -25.17 -21.74
C GLY A 216 13.01 -23.98 -21.41
N SER A 217 12.61 -22.75 -21.78
CA SER A 217 13.28 -21.56 -21.29
C SER A 217 13.10 -21.44 -19.78
N ASP A 218 14.17 -21.12 -19.05
CA ASP A 218 14.12 -20.86 -17.60
C ASP A 218 13.40 -19.53 -17.25
N LYS A 219 12.62 -18.98 -18.18
CA LYS A 219 11.96 -17.69 -18.04
C LYS A 219 10.53 -17.89 -17.57
N ILE A 220 10.29 -17.55 -16.31
CA ILE A 220 8.94 -17.40 -15.76
C ILE A 220 8.28 -16.16 -16.38
N SER A 221 7.07 -16.32 -16.89
CA SER A 221 6.22 -15.24 -17.40
C SER A 221 5.00 -15.05 -16.52
N TYR A 222 4.38 -13.87 -16.60
CA TYR A 222 3.25 -13.52 -15.74
C TYR A 222 2.07 -12.97 -16.53
N LEU A 223 0.86 -13.25 -16.04
CA LEU A 223 -0.40 -12.74 -16.57
C LEU A 223 -1.20 -12.09 -15.44
N GLU A 224 -1.57 -10.83 -15.65
CA GLU A 224 -2.63 -10.19 -14.88
C GLU A 224 -3.97 -10.46 -15.55
N VAL A 225 -4.92 -10.94 -14.77
CA VAL A 225 -6.29 -11.21 -15.23
C VAL A 225 -7.26 -10.40 -14.38
N ASN A 226 -8.06 -9.57 -15.04
CA ASN A 226 -9.18 -8.89 -14.40
C ASN A 226 -10.49 -9.57 -14.85
N VAL A 227 -11.17 -10.24 -13.92
CA VAL A 227 -12.37 -11.04 -14.24
C VAL A 227 -13.57 -10.19 -14.66
N ASP A 228 -13.75 -9.02 -14.05
CA ASP A 228 -14.90 -8.15 -14.35
C ASP A 228 -14.83 -7.57 -15.76
N SER A 229 -13.65 -7.14 -16.19
CA SER A 229 -13.40 -6.64 -17.55
C SER A 229 -13.07 -7.73 -18.56
N LYS A 230 -12.85 -8.98 -18.10
CA LYS A 230 -12.36 -10.12 -18.89
C LYS A 230 -11.04 -9.84 -19.62
N LYS A 231 -10.24 -8.92 -19.10
CA LYS A 231 -8.96 -8.52 -19.69
C LYS A 231 -7.84 -9.40 -19.16
N VAL A 232 -6.98 -9.86 -20.07
CA VAL A 232 -5.73 -10.57 -19.77
C VAL A 232 -4.56 -9.74 -20.28
N THR A 233 -3.57 -9.47 -19.44
CA THR A 233 -2.41 -8.62 -19.75
C THR A 233 -1.11 -9.35 -19.37
N PRO A 234 -0.14 -9.53 -20.30
CA PRO A 234 1.16 -10.07 -19.95
C PRO A 234 1.98 -9.03 -19.18
N ILE A 235 2.74 -9.49 -18.18
CA ILE A 235 3.67 -8.63 -17.44
C ILE A 235 5.10 -9.00 -17.83
N GLU A 236 5.83 -8.04 -18.39
CA GLU A 236 7.19 -8.25 -18.88
C GLU A 236 8.24 -8.32 -17.77
N ALA A 237 7.97 -7.69 -16.61
CA ALA A 237 8.76 -7.79 -15.40
C ALA A 237 7.90 -7.39 -14.19
N ILE A 238 7.97 -8.18 -13.12
CA ILE A 238 7.44 -7.79 -11.83
C ILE A 238 8.46 -6.86 -11.17
N LYS A 239 8.03 -5.65 -10.83
CA LYS A 239 8.82 -4.70 -10.04
C LYS A 239 8.55 -4.90 -8.56
#